data_AF-A0ABC9AR42-F1
#
_entry.id   AF-A0ABC9AR42-F1
#
_cell.length_a   1.000
_cell.length_b   1.000
_cell.length_c   1.000
_cell.angle_alpha   90.00
_cell.angle_beta   90.00
_cell.angle_gamma   90.00
#
_symmetry.space_group_name_H-M   'P 1'
#
loop_
_entity.id
_entity.type
_entity.pdbx_description
1 polymer ?
#
loop_
_entity_poly.entity_id
_entity_poly.type
_entity_poly.pdbx_seq_one_letter_code
_entity_poly.pdbx_strand_id
1 'polypeptide(L)'
;MWGQLAAGPPKRGEILNRPAASRSLHRFGGLLAPLALLGSSSPVQHSNPTPPPTPDELRHGPRRDGRREGRRGPRRLWVEEYESNEDCKTPKQIKDRARARLQGYAAMCLVGLGTMHWGGAAKVLEHMAGMSQANKEWTNTCVRFLTISFICSLLGLAAGTFPTTAPWALFFGGLGAWQSMLFVIALFHLETMEYYVDPNDAKYSFYVSATVFSFYWSHTAQDPLFLHDFGKIVAGALCNLFFAIRWLWECKGALGRCIWKVLCCSANPRNLLPFRVNHRRNS
;
A
#
# COMPACT_ATOMS: atom_id res chain seq x y z
N MET A 1 5.84 29.69 31.83
CA MET A 1 4.69 30.58 32.07
C MET A 1 3.50 30.00 31.32
N TRP A 2 2.79 29.05 31.94
CA TRP A 2 1.64 28.36 31.37
C TRP A 2 0.43 28.64 32.27
N GLY A 3 -0.51 29.44 31.76
CA GLY A 3 -1.77 29.74 32.44
C GLY A 3 -2.76 28.61 32.21
N GLN A 4 -3.21 27.98 33.30
CA GLN A 4 -4.31 27.04 33.32
C GLN A 4 -5.63 27.78 33.07
N LEU A 5 -6.31 27.47 31.97
CA LEU A 5 -7.73 27.74 31.79
C LEU A 5 -8.48 26.43 32.01
N ALA A 6 -9.08 26.30 33.19
CA ALA A 6 -10.00 25.23 33.53
C ALA A 6 -11.33 25.46 32.80
N ALA A 7 -11.51 24.80 31.65
CA ALA A 7 -12.81 24.67 31.01
C ALA A 7 -13.58 23.52 31.67
N GLY A 8 -14.72 23.83 32.29
CA GLY A 8 -15.61 22.85 32.91
C GLY A 8 -16.20 21.87 31.88
N PRO A 9 -16.67 20.69 32.32
CA PRO A 9 -17.19 19.66 31.42
C PRO A 9 -18.47 20.15 30.70
N PRO A 10 -18.60 19.90 29.39
CA PRO A 10 -19.76 20.32 28.62
C PRO A 10 -21.02 19.58 29.07
N LYS A 11 -22.12 20.33 29.23
CA LYS A 11 -23.44 19.78 29.57
C LYS A 11 -23.97 18.92 28.41
N ARG A 12 -24.49 17.74 28.76
CA ARG A 12 -24.86 16.61 27.86
C ARG A 12 -26.08 16.86 26.94
N GLY A 13 -26.43 18.10 26.64
CA GLY A 13 -27.69 18.45 25.96
C GLY A 13 -27.58 19.28 24.68
N GLU A 14 -26.38 19.71 24.27
CA GLU A 14 -26.19 20.74 23.21
C GLU A 14 -25.47 20.23 21.94
N ILE A 15 -25.56 18.94 21.60
CA ILE A 15 -24.82 18.37 20.46
C ILE A 15 -25.61 18.38 19.14
N LEU A 16 -26.91 18.71 19.14
CA LEU A 16 -27.74 18.53 17.93
C LEU A 16 -27.84 19.73 16.97
N ASN A 17 -27.05 20.80 17.12
CA ASN A 17 -27.20 21.98 16.26
C ASN A 17 -25.89 22.78 16.03
N ARG A 18 -24.79 22.11 15.68
CA ARG A 18 -23.64 22.81 15.08
C ARG A 18 -23.72 22.72 13.55
N PRO A 19 -23.83 23.84 12.83
CA PRO A 19 -23.74 23.84 11.38
C PRO A 19 -22.37 23.30 10.97
N ALA A 20 -22.36 22.35 10.05
CA ALA A 20 -21.16 21.73 9.48
C ALA A 20 -20.19 22.83 9.03
N ALA A 21 -18.99 22.82 9.62
CA ALA A 21 -17.96 23.81 9.38
C ALA A 21 -17.39 23.63 7.95
N SER A 22 -17.99 24.34 6.99
CA SER A 22 -17.51 24.53 5.61
C SER A 22 -16.24 25.39 5.52
N ARG A 23 -15.21 25.14 6.35
CA ARG A 23 -13.95 25.93 6.37
C ARG A 23 -12.67 25.17 6.05
N SER A 24 -12.71 23.85 5.82
CA SER A 24 -11.48 23.06 5.62
C SER A 24 -11.03 22.93 4.14
N LEU A 25 -11.96 23.04 3.17
CA LEU A 25 -11.67 22.72 1.77
C LEU A 25 -10.79 23.75 1.02
N HIS A 26 -10.69 25.00 1.48
CA HIS A 26 -9.85 26.02 0.81
C HIS A 26 -8.34 25.91 1.08
N ARG A 27 -7.88 25.04 2.01
CA ARG A 27 -6.44 24.85 2.29
C ARG A 27 -5.76 23.76 1.46
N PHE A 28 -6.51 22.96 0.70
CA PHE A 28 -5.96 21.78 0.00
C PHE A 28 -5.60 22.01 -1.47
N GLY A 29 -5.96 23.15 -2.07
CA GLY A 29 -5.62 23.47 -3.48
C GLY A 29 -4.12 23.58 -3.77
N GLY A 30 -3.26 23.64 -2.74
CA GLY A 30 -1.80 23.69 -2.89
C GLY A 30 -1.08 22.32 -2.82
N LEU A 31 -1.78 21.22 -2.51
CA LEU A 31 -1.12 19.94 -2.18
C LEU A 31 -0.44 19.23 -3.38
N LEU A 32 -0.79 19.59 -4.62
CA LEU A 32 -0.28 18.95 -5.83
C LEU A 32 0.74 19.78 -6.62
N ALA A 33 0.90 21.07 -6.32
CA ALA A 33 1.84 21.95 -7.01
C ALA A 33 3.34 21.58 -6.81
N PRO A 34 3.80 21.07 -5.64
CA PRO A 34 5.22 20.74 -5.46
C PRO A 34 5.67 19.47 -6.19
N LEU A 35 4.74 18.56 -6.51
CA LEU A 35 5.06 17.29 -7.20
C LEU A 35 5.45 17.51 -8.67
N ALA A 36 4.94 18.57 -9.30
CA ALA A 36 5.29 18.93 -10.68
C ALA A 36 6.70 19.53 -10.82
N LEU A 37 7.25 20.11 -9.74
CA LEU A 37 8.58 20.75 -9.74
C LEU A 37 9.73 19.79 -9.38
N LEU A 38 9.44 18.67 -8.71
CA LEU A 38 10.44 17.66 -8.37
C LEU A 38 10.67 16.63 -9.49
N GLY A 39 9.80 16.59 -10.51
CA GLY A 39 9.87 15.63 -11.61
C GLY A 39 10.69 16.07 -12.84
N SER A 40 11.13 17.33 -12.94
CA SER A 40 11.67 17.87 -14.20
C SER A 40 13.17 18.18 -14.23
N SER A 41 13.93 17.84 -13.17
CA SER A 41 15.38 18.03 -13.17
C SER A 41 16.12 16.69 -13.13
N SER A 42 15.91 15.85 -14.14
CA SER A 42 17.07 15.06 -14.59
C SER A 42 18.05 16.07 -15.18
N PRO A 43 19.26 16.26 -14.63
CA PRO A 43 20.29 16.95 -15.38
C PRO A 43 20.41 16.17 -16.69
N VAL A 44 20.10 16.83 -17.80
CA VAL A 44 20.55 16.37 -19.11
C VAL A 44 22.06 16.26 -18.97
N GLN A 45 22.54 15.05 -18.72
CA GLN A 45 23.94 14.75 -18.90
C GLN A 45 24.17 15.02 -20.38
N HIS A 46 24.77 16.17 -20.68
CA HIS A 46 25.51 16.34 -21.91
C HIS A 46 26.52 15.21 -21.93
N SER A 47 26.14 14.09 -22.55
CA SER A 47 27.08 13.06 -22.96
C SER A 47 28.09 13.79 -23.82
N ASN A 48 29.32 13.93 -23.33
CA ASN A 48 30.42 14.32 -24.19
C ASN A 48 30.33 13.48 -25.46
N PRO A 49 30.40 14.10 -26.66
CA PRO A 49 30.35 13.36 -27.91
C PRO A 49 31.37 12.23 -27.83
N THR A 50 30.88 11.00 -27.88
CA THR A 50 31.73 9.83 -27.87
C THR A 50 32.66 9.97 -29.08
N PRO A 51 33.99 9.91 -28.90
CA PRO A 51 34.91 10.01 -30.02
C PRO A 51 34.50 8.96 -31.06
N PRO A 52 34.56 9.31 -32.37
CA PRO A 52 34.22 8.36 -33.42
C PRO A 52 35.05 7.08 -33.23
N PRO A 53 34.44 5.89 -33.36
CA PRO A 53 35.15 4.63 -33.19
C PRO A 53 36.35 4.60 -34.14
N THR A 54 37.51 4.24 -33.62
CA THR A 54 38.71 4.08 -34.44
C THR A 54 38.49 2.93 -35.45
N PRO A 55 39.09 2.99 -36.65
CA PRO A 55 38.90 1.98 -37.70
C PRO A 55 39.16 0.52 -37.24
N ASP A 56 39.97 0.33 -36.20
CA ASP A 56 40.29 -0.99 -35.65
C ASP A 56 39.17 -1.59 -34.77
N GLU A 57 38.30 -0.76 -34.16
CA GLU A 57 37.18 -1.22 -33.32
C GLU A 57 36.01 -1.78 -34.15
N LEU A 58 35.91 -1.39 -35.42
CA LEU A 58 34.92 -1.90 -36.38
C LEU A 58 35.25 -3.33 -36.88
N ARG A 59 36.46 -3.83 -36.63
CA ARG A 59 36.92 -5.13 -37.18
C ARG A 59 36.64 -6.34 -36.31
N HIS A 60 36.27 -6.14 -35.04
CA HIS A 60 35.98 -7.21 -34.09
C HIS A 60 34.58 -7.09 -33.48
N GLY A 61 33.59 -6.79 -34.33
CA GLY A 61 32.19 -6.94 -33.95
C GLY A 61 31.90 -8.40 -33.56
N PRO A 62 31.28 -8.66 -32.39
CA PRO A 62 30.93 -10.01 -31.99
C PRO A 62 30.00 -10.61 -33.05
N ARG A 63 30.45 -11.71 -33.65
CA ARG A 63 29.70 -12.53 -34.59
C ARG A 63 28.37 -12.90 -33.93
N ARG A 64 27.27 -12.25 -34.33
CA ARG A 64 25.91 -12.65 -33.94
C ARG A 64 25.63 -13.99 -34.60
N ASP A 65 25.94 -15.07 -33.91
CA ASP A 65 25.54 -16.42 -34.29
C ASP A 65 24.02 -16.53 -34.19
N GLY A 66 23.35 -16.29 -35.33
CA GLY A 66 21.91 -16.37 -35.52
C GLY A 66 21.38 -17.81 -35.49
N ARG A 67 21.67 -18.58 -34.43
CA ARG A 67 21.24 -19.98 -34.38
C ARG A 67 21.02 -20.52 -32.98
N ARG A 68 19.90 -20.13 -32.34
CA ARG A 68 19.14 -20.97 -31.39
C ARG A 68 17.85 -20.27 -30.96
N GLU A 69 16.86 -20.31 -31.84
CA GLU A 69 15.48 -19.91 -31.55
C GLU A 69 14.57 -21.10 -31.19
N GLY A 70 15.16 -22.26 -30.88
CA GLY A 70 14.44 -23.48 -30.56
C GLY A 70 14.30 -23.71 -29.05
N ARG A 71 13.06 -23.66 -28.55
CA ARG A 71 12.60 -23.98 -27.17
C ARG A 71 12.87 -22.91 -26.10
N ARG A 72 12.11 -21.81 -26.18
CA ARG A 72 11.87 -20.94 -25.02
C ARG A 72 10.69 -21.51 -24.22
N GLY A 73 10.96 -22.11 -23.06
CA GLY A 73 9.91 -22.63 -22.18
C GLY A 73 9.06 -21.51 -21.55
N PRO A 74 7.88 -21.83 -20.99
CA PRO A 74 6.93 -20.85 -20.44
C PRO A 74 7.47 -20.01 -19.27
N ARG A 75 8.63 -20.39 -18.68
CA ARG A 75 9.30 -19.59 -17.65
C ARG A 75 9.87 -18.26 -18.16
N ARG A 76 10.09 -18.09 -19.47
CA ARG A 76 10.58 -16.81 -20.03
C ARG A 76 9.50 -15.73 -20.21
N LEU A 77 8.21 -16.05 -20.06
CA LEU A 77 7.17 -15.03 -20.16
C LEU A 77 7.10 -14.12 -18.93
N TRP A 78 7.67 -14.57 -17.80
CA TRP A 78 7.64 -13.87 -16.52
C TRP A 78 8.98 -13.30 -16.10
N VAL A 79 10.05 -13.59 -16.86
CA VAL A 79 11.32 -12.88 -16.73
C VAL A 79 11.14 -11.61 -17.55
N GLU A 80 10.71 -10.55 -16.89
CA GLU A 80 10.52 -9.25 -17.54
C GLU A 80 11.79 -8.88 -18.32
N GLU A 81 11.61 -8.31 -19.51
CA GLU A 81 12.62 -8.07 -20.54
C GLU A 81 13.83 -7.23 -20.04
N TYR A 82 13.70 -6.58 -18.88
CA TYR A 82 14.77 -5.84 -18.22
C TYR A 82 15.79 -6.74 -17.49
N GLU A 83 15.41 -7.93 -17.02
CA GLU A 83 16.32 -8.91 -16.37
C GLU A 83 17.15 -9.62 -17.42
N SER A 84 16.55 -9.90 -18.59
CA SER A 84 17.20 -10.52 -19.74
C SER A 84 18.37 -9.70 -20.32
N ASN A 85 18.51 -8.42 -19.96
CA ASN A 85 19.57 -7.53 -20.42
C ASN A 85 20.60 -7.19 -19.32
N GLU A 86 20.50 -7.77 -18.12
CA GLU A 86 21.46 -7.53 -17.03
C GLU A 86 22.88 -8.01 -17.40
N ASP A 87 22.99 -9.12 -18.13
CA ASP A 87 24.28 -9.76 -18.49
C ASP A 87 25.17 -8.91 -19.42
N CYS A 88 24.64 -7.84 -20.02
CA CYS A 88 25.38 -6.94 -20.91
C CYS A 88 25.64 -5.54 -20.32
N LYS A 89 25.26 -5.27 -19.06
CA LYS A 89 25.41 -3.92 -18.47
C LYS A 89 26.81 -3.74 -17.90
N THR A 90 27.41 -2.59 -18.20
CA THR A 90 28.68 -2.21 -17.56
C THR A 90 28.46 -1.91 -16.07
N PRO A 91 29.45 -2.13 -15.19
CA PRO A 91 29.33 -1.83 -13.76
C PRO A 91 28.94 -0.36 -13.47
N LYS A 92 29.28 0.56 -14.37
CA LYS A 92 28.92 1.98 -14.27
C LYS A 92 27.41 2.19 -14.47
N GLN A 93 26.81 1.56 -15.49
CA GLN A 93 25.38 1.64 -15.75
C GLN A 93 24.53 1.07 -14.60
N ILE A 94 25.01 0.00 -13.95
CA ILE A 94 24.35 -0.59 -12.77
C ILE A 94 24.33 0.43 -11.62
N LYS A 95 25.47 1.08 -11.35
CA LYS A 95 25.59 2.12 -10.31
C LYS A 95 24.71 3.34 -10.61
N ASP A 96 24.68 3.80 -11.86
CA ASP A 96 23.87 4.95 -12.27
C ASP A 96 22.37 4.66 -12.12
N ARG A 97 21.91 3.46 -12.51
CA ARG A 97 20.52 3.02 -12.31
C ARG A 97 20.17 2.93 -10.82
N ALA A 98 21.04 2.35 -9.99
CA ALA A 98 20.82 2.29 -8.55
C ALA A 98 20.70 3.69 -7.93
N ARG A 99 21.53 4.64 -8.38
CA ARG A 99 21.48 6.03 -7.92
C ARG A 99 20.18 6.73 -8.31
N ALA A 100 19.72 6.54 -9.55
CA ALA A 100 18.45 7.11 -10.02
C ALA A 100 17.26 6.59 -9.20
N ARG A 101 17.25 5.28 -8.88
CA ARG A 101 16.24 4.69 -7.99
C ARG A 101 16.27 5.28 -6.58
N LEU A 102 17.46 5.40 -5.99
CA LEU A 102 17.64 6.00 -4.68
C LEU A 102 17.14 7.44 -4.61
N GLN A 103 17.34 8.22 -5.67
CA GLN A 103 16.78 9.57 -5.77
C GLN A 103 15.24 9.55 -5.81
N GLY A 104 14.65 8.62 -6.57
CA GLY A 104 13.20 8.42 -6.59
C GLY A 104 12.64 8.07 -5.21
N TYR A 105 13.30 7.15 -4.49
CA TYR A 105 12.92 6.80 -3.12
C TYR A 105 13.07 7.97 -2.15
N ALA A 106 14.16 8.72 -2.23
CA ALA A 106 14.37 9.91 -1.41
C ALA A 106 13.26 10.95 -1.64
N ALA A 107 12.84 11.15 -2.89
CA ALA A 107 11.74 12.06 -3.22
C ALA A 107 10.42 11.59 -2.57
N MET A 108 10.09 10.30 -2.65
CA MET A 108 8.91 9.75 -1.96
C MET A 108 9.00 9.89 -0.44
N CYS A 109 10.17 9.65 0.15
CA CYS A 109 10.43 9.89 1.57
C CYS A 109 10.17 11.35 1.96
N LEU A 110 10.64 12.30 1.16
CA LEU A 110 10.41 13.73 1.39
C LEU A 110 8.93 14.10 1.32
N VAL A 111 8.18 13.51 0.38
CA VAL A 111 6.72 13.70 0.30
C VAL A 111 6.03 13.18 1.57
N GLY A 112 6.37 11.98 2.03
CA GLY A 112 5.84 11.42 3.28
C GLY A 112 6.19 12.26 4.51
N LEU A 113 7.44 12.69 4.64
CA LEU A 113 7.88 13.56 5.74
C LEU A 113 7.21 14.94 5.68
N GLY A 114 7.08 15.52 4.48
CA GLY A 114 6.40 16.78 4.27
C GLY A 114 4.94 16.70 4.67
N THR A 115 4.20 15.69 4.19
CA THR A 115 2.79 15.49 4.56
C THR A 115 2.60 15.29 6.06
N MET A 116 3.55 14.63 6.75
CA MET A 116 3.49 14.46 8.20
C MET A 116 3.62 15.81 8.94
N HIS A 117 4.53 16.67 8.49
CA HIS A 117 4.77 17.99 9.08
C HIS A 117 3.72 19.04 8.72
N TRP A 118 3.16 19.01 7.50
CA TRP A 118 2.20 20.02 7.02
C TRP A 118 0.79 19.90 7.62
N GLY A 119 0.58 19.04 8.61
CA GLY A 119 -0.67 18.94 9.35
C GLY A 119 -1.18 17.52 9.54
N GLY A 120 -0.57 16.52 8.89
CA GLY A 120 -0.94 15.12 9.08
C GLY A 120 -0.84 14.68 10.54
N ALA A 121 0.26 15.01 11.22
CA ALA A 121 0.44 14.68 12.64
C ALA A 121 -0.55 15.41 13.57
N ALA A 122 -0.79 16.70 13.32
CA ALA A 122 -1.70 17.50 14.13
C ALA A 122 -3.15 16.99 14.04
N LYS A 123 -3.60 16.61 12.84
CA LYS A 123 -4.94 16.05 12.64
C LYS A 123 -5.12 14.67 13.26
N VAL A 124 -4.10 13.81 13.17
CA VAL A 124 -4.12 12.53 13.87
C VAL A 124 -4.27 12.76 15.38
N LEU A 125 -3.52 13.72 15.95
CA LEU A 125 -3.62 14.08 17.37
C LEU A 125 -4.99 14.67 17.74
N GLU A 126 -5.55 15.55 16.92
CA GLU A 126 -6.89 16.12 17.14
C GLU A 126 -7.97 15.03 17.12
N HIS A 127 -7.88 14.12 16.14
CA HIS A 127 -8.79 12.99 16.04
C HIS A 127 -8.68 12.04 17.25
N MET A 128 -7.47 11.85 17.77
CA MET A 128 -7.20 11.04 18.96
C MET A 128 -7.67 11.72 20.26
N ALA A 129 -7.61 13.05 20.35
CA ALA A 129 -8.07 13.82 21.51
C ALA A 129 -9.60 13.75 21.70
N GLY A 130 -10.36 13.59 20.61
CA GLY A 130 -11.82 13.46 20.67
C GLY A 130 -12.34 12.07 21.06
N MET A 131 -11.47 11.05 21.13
CA MET A 131 -11.89 9.67 21.39
C MET A 131 -11.89 9.32 22.90
N SER A 132 -12.98 8.68 23.35
CA SER A 132 -13.18 8.18 24.73
C SER A 132 -12.05 7.23 25.19
N GLN A 133 -11.86 7.06 26.50
CA GLN A 133 -10.86 6.16 27.13
C GLN A 133 -10.82 4.74 26.52
N ALA A 134 -11.95 4.24 26.01
CA ALA A 134 -12.04 2.94 25.34
C ALA A 134 -11.18 2.84 24.05
N ASN A 135 -10.76 3.96 23.46
CA ASN A 135 -9.98 4.03 22.22
C ASN A 135 -8.49 4.40 22.45
N LYS A 136 -8.01 4.39 23.69
CA LYS A 136 -6.59 4.66 24.01
C LYS A 136 -5.63 3.67 23.35
N GLU A 137 -6.03 2.41 23.24
CA GLU A 137 -5.21 1.38 22.61
C GLU A 137 -5.05 1.62 21.09
N TRP A 138 -6.14 2.02 20.43
CA TRP A 138 -6.14 2.40 19.02
C TRP A 138 -5.23 3.62 18.77
N THR A 139 -5.37 4.64 19.61
CA THR A 139 -4.53 5.85 19.62
C THR A 139 -3.05 5.51 19.74
N ASN A 140 -2.68 4.66 20.71
CA ASN A 140 -1.30 4.22 20.90
C ASN A 140 -0.76 3.47 19.68
N THR A 141 -1.59 2.62 19.06
CA THR A 141 -1.25 1.90 17.84
C THR A 141 -0.98 2.87 16.67
N CYS A 142 -1.81 3.90 16.51
CA CYS A 142 -1.62 4.92 15.48
C CYS A 142 -0.32 5.70 15.71
N VAL A 143 -0.04 6.14 16.94
CA VAL A 143 1.20 6.86 17.28
C VAL A 143 2.44 6.00 17.00
N ARG A 144 2.40 4.71 17.36
CA ARG A 144 3.49 3.77 17.06
C ARG A 144 3.71 3.62 15.55
N PHE A 145 2.64 3.45 14.79
CA PHE A 145 2.71 3.40 13.33
C PHE A 145 3.34 4.66 12.74
N LEU A 146 2.85 5.85 13.14
CA LEU A 146 3.42 7.13 12.70
C LEU A 146 4.92 7.24 13.01
N THR A 147 5.32 6.85 14.21
CA THR A 147 6.71 6.89 14.66
C THR A 147 7.59 5.97 13.81
N ILE A 148 7.12 4.75 13.55
CA ILE A 148 7.84 3.79 12.70
C ILE A 148 7.96 4.33 11.27
N SER A 149 6.85 4.80 10.68
CA SER A 149 6.87 5.36 9.33
C SER A 149 7.79 6.57 9.22
N PHE A 150 7.82 7.43 10.25
CA PHE A 150 8.72 8.57 10.32
C PHE A 150 10.20 8.14 10.33
N ILE A 151 10.57 7.22 11.23
CA ILE A 151 11.95 6.72 11.34
C ILE A 151 12.38 6.02 10.05
N CYS A 152 11.52 5.16 9.47
CA CYS A 152 11.80 4.50 8.20
C CYS A 152 12.00 5.50 7.06
N SER A 153 11.19 6.56 7.00
CA SER A 153 11.31 7.59 5.96
C SER A 153 12.60 8.40 6.11
N LEU A 154 13.02 8.71 7.34
CA LEU A 154 14.32 9.35 7.62
C LEU A 154 15.49 8.44 7.22
N LEU A 155 15.43 7.15 7.55
CA LEU A 155 16.44 6.17 7.14
C LEU A 155 16.53 6.05 5.62
N GLY A 156 15.39 6.00 4.93
CA GLY A 156 15.34 5.96 3.47
C GLY A 156 15.89 7.24 2.83
N LEU A 157 15.59 8.40 3.42
CA LEU A 157 16.15 9.68 2.97
C LEU A 157 17.67 9.75 3.18
N ALA A 158 18.17 9.30 4.33
CA ALA A 158 19.60 9.22 4.61
C ALA A 158 20.31 8.28 3.63
N ALA A 159 19.70 7.12 3.33
CA ALA A 159 20.21 6.16 2.36
C ALA A 159 20.27 6.76 0.93
N GLY A 160 19.26 7.54 0.53
CA GLY A 160 19.26 8.24 -0.74
C GLY A 160 20.28 9.39 -0.84
N THR A 161 20.55 10.06 0.29
CA THR A 161 21.50 11.18 0.38
C THR A 161 22.95 10.71 0.44
N PHE A 162 23.22 9.62 1.16
CA PHE A 162 24.56 9.07 1.38
C PHE A 162 24.67 7.62 0.87
N PRO A 163 24.47 7.40 -0.44
CA PRO A 163 24.36 6.05 -1.01
C PRO A 163 25.66 5.23 -0.94
N THR A 164 26.81 5.89 -0.79
CA THR A 164 28.13 5.23 -0.75
C THR A 164 28.55 4.79 0.65
N THR A 165 27.98 5.38 1.70
CA THR A 165 28.32 5.08 3.10
C THR A 165 27.23 4.28 3.80
N ALA A 166 25.98 4.38 3.34
CA ALA A 166 24.87 3.62 3.90
C ALA A 166 24.96 2.13 3.48
N PRO A 167 25.10 1.19 4.42
CA PRO A 167 24.98 -0.22 4.09
C PRO A 167 23.57 -0.46 3.55
N TRP A 168 23.48 -1.14 2.41
CA TRP A 168 22.21 -1.58 1.84
C TRP A 168 21.30 -0.38 1.51
N ALA A 169 21.88 0.69 0.95
CA ALA A 169 21.17 1.93 0.66
C ALA A 169 19.86 1.71 -0.11
N LEU A 170 19.85 0.84 -1.13
CA LEU A 170 18.64 0.52 -1.91
C LEU A 170 17.54 -0.07 -1.04
N PHE A 171 17.90 -0.97 -0.10
CA PHE A 171 16.95 -1.59 0.81
C PHE A 171 16.27 -0.55 1.71
N PHE A 172 17.07 0.26 2.41
CA PHE A 172 16.53 1.27 3.32
C PHE A 172 15.81 2.39 2.57
N GLY A 173 16.30 2.77 1.39
CA GLY A 173 15.62 3.71 0.48
C GLY A 173 14.22 3.20 0.11
N GLY A 174 14.12 1.98 -0.41
CA GLY A 174 12.84 1.38 -0.79
C GLY A 174 11.89 1.19 0.38
N LEU A 175 12.39 0.76 1.55
CA LEU A 175 11.60 0.60 2.78
C LEU A 175 11.02 1.94 3.26
N GLY A 176 11.84 3.00 3.27
CA GLY A 176 11.41 4.34 3.66
C GLY A 176 10.36 4.90 2.71
N ALA A 177 10.56 4.74 1.40
CA ALA A 177 9.61 5.19 0.38
C ALA A 177 8.26 4.47 0.50
N TRP A 178 8.28 3.14 0.70
CA TRP A 178 7.07 2.35 0.95
C TRP A 178 6.31 2.83 2.19
N GLN A 179 7.02 3.02 3.32
CA GLN A 179 6.42 3.52 4.57
C GLN A 179 5.84 4.93 4.42
N SER A 180 6.52 5.82 3.69
CA SER A 180 6.01 7.15 3.37
C SER A 180 4.69 7.11 2.60
N MET A 181 4.60 6.24 1.58
CA MET A 181 3.37 6.11 0.80
C MET A 181 2.22 5.48 1.61
N LEU A 182 2.50 4.47 2.45
CA LEU A 182 1.51 3.93 3.37
C LEU A 182 0.98 4.98 4.35
N PHE A 183 1.86 5.87 4.84
CA PHE A 183 1.46 6.99 5.67
C PHE A 183 0.53 7.97 4.92
N VAL A 184 0.83 8.31 3.66
CA VAL A 184 -0.04 9.16 2.83
C VAL A 184 -1.42 8.51 2.62
N ILE A 185 -1.47 7.20 2.35
CA ILE A 185 -2.73 6.45 2.22
C ILE A 185 -3.51 6.45 3.54
N ALA A 186 -2.82 6.27 4.67
CA ALA A 186 -3.44 6.32 6.00
C ALA A 186 -4.04 7.70 6.28
N LEU A 187 -3.30 8.76 5.97
CA LEU A 187 -3.76 10.14 6.15
C LEU A 187 -4.98 10.44 5.28
N PHE A 188 -4.97 10.01 4.02
CA PHE A 188 -6.13 10.15 3.13
C PHE A 188 -7.39 9.50 3.70
N HIS A 189 -7.29 8.28 4.25
CA HIS A 189 -8.43 7.59 4.86
C HIS A 189 -8.88 8.24 6.17
N LEU A 190 -7.96 8.81 6.94
CA LEU A 190 -8.30 9.55 8.15
C LEU A 190 -9.07 10.84 7.82
N GLU A 191 -8.63 11.57 6.80
CA GLU A 191 -9.29 12.80 6.31
C GLU A 191 -10.67 12.51 5.72
N THR A 192 -10.81 11.40 5.02
CA THR A 192 -12.07 11.04 4.37
C THR A 192 -13.05 10.33 5.30
N MET A 193 -12.63 10.01 6.54
CA MET A 193 -13.44 9.23 7.48
C MET A 193 -14.80 9.88 7.79
N GLU A 194 -14.88 11.22 7.76
CA GLU A 194 -16.13 11.96 7.98
C GLU A 194 -17.20 11.71 6.90
N TYR A 195 -16.79 11.24 5.71
CA TYR A 195 -17.71 10.97 4.60
C TYR A 195 -18.22 9.53 4.58
N TYR A 196 -17.70 8.65 5.43
CA TYR A 196 -18.19 7.27 5.54
C TYR A 196 -19.42 7.21 6.45
N VAL A 197 -20.39 6.37 6.08
CA VAL A 197 -21.58 6.11 6.90
C VAL A 197 -21.19 5.37 8.19
N ASP A 198 -20.28 4.41 8.10
CA ASP A 198 -19.67 3.71 9.23
C ASP A 198 -18.15 3.98 9.27
N PRO A 199 -17.59 4.49 10.38
CA PRO A 199 -16.14 4.65 10.55
C PRO A 199 -15.32 3.37 10.36
N ASN A 200 -15.91 2.19 10.53
CA ASN A 200 -15.24 0.92 10.28
C ASN A 200 -14.97 0.71 8.78
N ASP A 201 -15.81 1.23 7.89
CA ASP A 201 -15.61 1.12 6.45
C ASP A 201 -14.35 1.85 6.00
N ALA A 202 -14.04 3.00 6.62
CA ALA A 202 -12.80 3.73 6.36
C ALA A 202 -11.56 2.90 6.76
N LYS A 203 -11.62 2.18 7.88
CA LYS A 203 -10.55 1.27 8.32
C LYS A 203 -10.38 0.11 7.35
N TYR A 204 -11.48 -0.53 6.93
CA TYR A 204 -11.42 -1.60 5.93
C TYR A 204 -10.86 -1.11 4.59
N SER A 205 -11.31 0.06 4.12
CA SER A 205 -10.81 0.69 2.91
C SER A 205 -9.31 0.98 2.99
N PHE A 206 -8.83 1.45 4.16
CA PHE A 206 -7.40 1.63 4.41
C PHE A 206 -6.63 0.32 4.30
N TYR A 207 -7.09 -0.75 4.97
CA TYR A 207 -6.41 -2.05 4.92
C TYR A 207 -6.36 -2.62 3.51
N VAL A 208 -7.46 -2.53 2.74
CA VAL A 208 -7.49 -2.98 1.35
C VAL A 208 -6.52 -2.15 0.50
N SER A 209 -6.56 -0.82 0.60
CA SER A 209 -5.69 0.09 -0.16
C SER A 209 -4.21 -0.12 0.17
N ALA A 210 -3.86 -0.20 1.46
CA ALA A 210 -2.50 -0.46 1.93
C ALA A 210 -1.98 -1.81 1.46
N THR A 211 -2.84 -2.84 1.46
CA THR A 211 -2.51 -4.19 0.99
C THR A 211 -2.24 -4.18 -0.51
N VAL A 212 -3.17 -3.66 -1.33
CA VAL A 212 -3.03 -3.57 -2.78
C VAL A 212 -1.78 -2.75 -3.15
N PHE A 213 -1.58 -1.61 -2.49
CA PHE A 213 -0.37 -0.81 -2.69
C PHE A 213 0.90 -1.57 -2.34
N SER A 214 0.91 -2.34 -1.25
CA SER A 214 2.07 -3.13 -0.85
C SER A 214 2.38 -4.27 -1.84
N PHE A 215 1.36 -4.90 -2.42
CA PHE A 215 1.53 -5.84 -3.53
C PHE A 215 2.10 -5.16 -4.77
N TYR A 216 1.51 -4.03 -5.17
CA TYR A 216 2.02 -3.26 -6.30
C TYR A 216 3.49 -2.84 -6.06
N TRP A 217 3.82 -2.37 -4.86
CA TRP A 217 5.16 -1.99 -4.47
C TRP A 217 6.12 -3.17 -4.50
N SER A 218 5.73 -4.36 -3.98
CA SER A 218 6.61 -5.53 -3.99
C SER A 218 6.89 -6.06 -5.40
N HIS A 219 5.96 -5.86 -6.35
CA HIS A 219 6.17 -6.20 -7.75
C HIS A 219 7.01 -5.16 -8.51
N THR A 220 6.87 -3.88 -8.19
CA THR A 220 7.54 -2.78 -8.93
C THR A 220 8.88 -2.37 -8.35
N ALA A 221 9.10 -2.57 -7.05
CA ALA A 221 10.39 -2.39 -6.39
C ALA A 221 11.32 -3.55 -6.77
N GLN A 222 11.93 -3.44 -7.94
CA GLN A 222 12.86 -4.41 -8.53
C GLN A 222 14.25 -4.37 -7.86
N ASP A 223 14.32 -4.15 -6.55
CA ASP A 223 15.59 -4.13 -5.85
C ASP A 223 16.00 -5.56 -5.46
N PRO A 224 17.30 -5.92 -5.54
CA PRO A 224 17.82 -7.25 -5.26
C PRO A 224 17.82 -7.51 -3.75
N LEU A 225 16.63 -7.55 -3.17
CA LEU A 225 16.40 -7.73 -1.76
C LEU A 225 15.94 -9.16 -1.53
N PHE A 226 16.52 -9.80 -0.53
CA PHE A 226 15.87 -10.92 0.15
C PHE A 226 14.42 -10.59 0.53
N LEU A 227 14.10 -9.32 0.77
CA LEU A 227 12.76 -8.78 0.99
C LEU A 227 11.84 -8.76 -0.24
N HIS A 228 12.36 -8.85 -1.47
CA HIS A 228 11.52 -9.07 -2.66
C HIS A 228 11.05 -10.52 -2.72
N ASP A 229 11.94 -11.49 -2.48
CA ASP A 229 11.57 -12.91 -2.43
C ASP A 229 10.73 -13.21 -1.18
N PHE A 230 11.16 -12.73 -0.01
CA PHE A 230 10.40 -12.84 1.23
C PHE A 230 9.09 -12.05 1.14
N GLY A 231 9.08 -10.89 0.49
CA GLY A 231 7.87 -10.11 0.23
C GLY A 231 6.90 -10.86 -0.66
N LYS A 232 7.36 -11.51 -1.73
CA LYS A 232 6.53 -12.40 -2.56
C LYS A 232 6.01 -13.59 -1.77
N ILE A 233 6.84 -14.21 -0.92
CA ILE A 233 6.46 -15.36 -0.09
C ILE A 233 5.44 -14.95 0.98
N VAL A 234 5.69 -13.87 1.72
CA VAL A 234 4.80 -13.38 2.78
C VAL A 234 3.52 -12.81 2.19
N ALA A 235 3.60 -12.02 1.13
CA ALA A 235 2.41 -11.47 0.49
C ALA A 235 1.59 -12.59 -0.16
N GLY A 236 2.24 -13.59 -0.77
CA GLY A 236 1.60 -14.83 -1.21
C GLY A 236 0.94 -15.60 -0.04
N ALA A 237 1.62 -15.75 1.09
CA ALA A 237 1.10 -16.43 2.27
C ALA A 237 -0.07 -15.67 2.90
N LEU A 238 0.00 -14.34 3.00
CA LEU A 238 -1.05 -13.47 3.53
C LEU A 238 -2.26 -13.43 2.61
N CYS A 239 -2.07 -13.37 1.28
CA CYS A 239 -3.17 -13.49 0.33
C CYS A 239 -3.86 -14.85 0.47
N ASN A 240 -3.10 -15.94 0.47
CA ASN A 240 -3.65 -17.28 0.65
C ASN A 240 -4.36 -17.43 1.99
N LEU A 241 -3.82 -16.85 3.07
CA LEU A 241 -4.44 -16.86 4.39
C LEU A 241 -5.73 -16.03 4.41
N PHE A 242 -5.74 -14.85 3.81
CA PHE A 242 -6.93 -14.01 3.68
C PHE A 242 -8.03 -14.71 2.88
N PHE A 243 -7.68 -15.31 1.73
CA PHE A 243 -8.61 -16.10 0.93
C PHE A 243 -9.12 -17.33 1.70
N ALA A 244 -8.26 -18.02 2.45
CA ALA A 244 -8.66 -19.13 3.31
C ALA A 244 -9.64 -18.69 4.41
N ILE A 245 -9.36 -17.59 5.10
CA ILE A 245 -10.24 -17.04 6.14
C ILE A 245 -11.59 -16.63 5.54
N ARG A 246 -11.58 -15.93 4.40
CA ARG A 246 -12.80 -15.53 3.70
C ARG A 246 -13.62 -16.74 3.25
N TRP A 247 -12.96 -17.74 2.66
CA TRP A 247 -13.58 -19.00 2.27
C TRP A 247 -14.22 -19.71 3.47
N LEU A 248 -13.51 -19.80 4.60
CA LEU A 248 -14.05 -20.37 5.84
C LEU A 248 -15.25 -19.59 6.38
N TRP A 249 -15.27 -18.26 6.24
CA TRP A 249 -16.39 -17.42 6.64
C TRP A 249 -17.63 -17.66 5.75
N GLU A 250 -17.44 -17.74 4.43
CA GLU A 250 -18.52 -18.04 3.49
C GLU A 250 -19.05 -19.47 3.67
N CYS A 251 -18.17 -20.44 3.97
CA CYS A 251 -18.54 -21.81 4.32
C CYS A 251 -19.36 -21.87 5.62
N LYS A 252 -19.01 -21.11 6.66
CA LYS A 252 -19.84 -21.03 7.88
C LYS A 252 -21.24 -20.50 7.59
N GLY A 253 -21.34 -19.47 6.74
CA GLY A 253 -22.65 -18.93 6.31
C GLY A 253 -23.45 -19.93 5.49
N ALA A 254 -22.82 -20.65 4.57
CA ALA A 254 -23.47 -21.69 3.75
C ALA A 254 -23.92 -22.89 4.59
N LEU A 255 -23.05 -23.39 5.48
CA LEU A 255 -23.34 -24.49 6.38
C LEU A 255 -24.48 -24.11 7.35
N GLY A 256 -24.45 -22.90 7.90
CA GLY A 256 -25.52 -22.37 8.75
C GLY A 256 -26.87 -22.31 8.02
N ARG A 257 -26.88 -21.86 6.76
CA ARG A 257 -28.10 -21.86 5.92
C ARG A 257 -28.60 -23.28 5.60
N CYS A 258 -27.70 -24.23 5.35
CA CYS A 258 -28.07 -25.63 5.11
C CYS A 258 -28.65 -26.29 6.36
N ILE A 259 -28.00 -26.14 7.52
CA ILE A 259 -28.47 -26.67 8.80
C ILE A 259 -29.82 -26.06 9.17
N TRP A 260 -29.97 -24.74 8.99
CA TRP A 260 -31.25 -24.05 9.21
C TRP A 260 -32.37 -24.59 8.32
N LYS A 261 -32.11 -24.80 7.01
CA LYS A 261 -33.09 -25.42 6.10
C LYS A 261 -33.48 -26.83 6.54
N VAL A 262 -32.53 -27.67 6.94
CA VAL A 262 -32.81 -29.04 7.43
C VAL A 262 -33.64 -28.99 8.71
N LEU A 263 -33.29 -28.12 9.66
CA LEU A 263 -34.05 -27.92 10.91
C LEU A 263 -35.47 -27.42 10.64
N CYS A 264 -35.65 -26.42 9.77
CA CYS A 264 -36.99 -25.90 9.42
C CYS A 264 -37.83 -26.91 8.63
N CYS A 265 -37.23 -27.73 7.77
CA CYS A 265 -37.94 -28.80 7.06
C CYS A 265 -38.35 -29.95 7.99
N SER A 266 -37.52 -30.27 9.00
CA SER A 266 -37.81 -31.27 10.02
C SER A 266 -38.89 -30.80 11.01
N ALA A 267 -38.87 -29.51 11.36
CA ALA A 267 -39.80 -28.91 12.33
C ALA A 267 -41.17 -28.50 11.73
N ASN A 268 -41.47 -28.82 10.46
CA ASN A 268 -42.79 -28.53 9.89
C ASN A 268 -43.74 -29.74 10.07
N PRO A 269 -44.61 -29.74 11.09
CA PRO A 269 -45.52 -30.86 11.38
C PRO A 269 -46.57 -31.11 10.27
N ARG A 270 -46.69 -30.22 9.27
CA ARG A 270 -47.64 -30.40 8.16
C ARG A 270 -47.23 -31.50 7.17
N ASN A 271 -45.98 -31.93 7.15
CA ASN A 271 -45.52 -33.04 6.31
C ASN A 271 -45.79 -34.44 6.91
N LEU A 272 -46.33 -34.50 8.13
CA LEU A 272 -46.76 -35.76 8.76
C LEU A 272 -48.27 -36.00 8.63
N LEU A 273 -48.98 -35.21 7.81
CA LEU A 273 -50.37 -35.54 7.51
C LEU A 273 -50.40 -36.80 6.63
N PRO A 274 -51.01 -37.89 7.10
CA PRO A 274 -51.08 -39.13 6.35
C PRO A 274 -51.78 -38.86 5.02
N PHE A 275 -51.19 -39.39 3.95
CA PHE A 275 -51.71 -39.40 2.59
C PHE A 275 -53.21 -39.74 2.62
N ARG A 276 -54.07 -38.71 2.50
CA ARG A 276 -55.52 -38.90 2.44
C ARG A 276 -55.81 -39.41 1.03
N VAL A 277 -55.80 -40.73 0.88
CA VAL A 277 -56.18 -41.44 -0.35
C VAL A 277 -57.60 -41.02 -0.69
N ASN A 278 -57.72 -40.14 -1.68
CA ASN A 278 -59.00 -39.62 -2.11
C ASN A 278 -59.62 -40.65 -3.05
N HIS A 279 -60.43 -41.56 -2.50
CA HIS A 279 -61.24 -42.48 -3.28
C HIS A 279 -62.30 -41.67 -4.05
N ARG A 280 -61.98 -41.30 -5.30
CA ARG A 280 -63.00 -40.95 -6.29
C ARG A 280 -63.84 -42.20 -6.57
N ARG A 281 -65.09 -42.20 -6.11
CA ARG A 281 -66.13 -43.11 -6.63
C ARG A 281 -66.47 -42.64 -8.05
N ASN A 282 -66.20 -43.49 -9.03
CA ASN A 282 -66.81 -43.38 -10.35
C ASN A 282 -68.23 -43.95 -10.26
N SER A 283 -69.20 -43.11 -10.63
CA SER A 283 -70.57 -43.50 -10.97
C SER A 283 -70.65 -43.79 -12.46
#